data_AF-A0A969VZV6-F1
#
_entry.id   AF-A0A969VZV6-F1
#
_cell.length_a   1.000
_cell.length_b   1.000
_cell.length_c   1.000
_cell.angle_alpha   90.00
_cell.angle_beta   90.00
_cell.angle_gamma   90.00
#
_symmetry.space_group_name_H-M   'P 1'
#
loop_
_entity.id
_entity.type
_entity.pdbx_description
1 polymer ?
#
loop_
_entity_poly.entity_id
_entity_poly.type
_entity_poly.pdbx_seq_one_letter_code
_entity_poly.pdbx_strand_id
1 'polypeptide(L)'
;MFVASAKKGPGAWFQEHTAASRISRSTDGGRTWEAVRLGASGWLPTAFEALCLEDWGDSFSLYGATATGEVWCSDDGGAQWTEVLRDLAPVSKGLHYAAFATA
;
A
#
# COMPACT_ATOMS: atom_id res chain seq x y z
N MET A 1 11.78 -7.72 5.29
CA MET A 1 10.67 -8.12 4.38
C MET A 1 9.52 -7.14 4.55
N PHE A 2 8.79 -6.88 3.47
CA PHE A 2 7.59 -6.04 3.49
C PHE A 2 6.44 -6.78 2.80
N VAL A 3 5.23 -6.64 3.35
CA VAL A 3 4.01 -7.20 2.78
C VAL A 3 2.92 -6.14 2.80
N ALA A 4 2.34 -5.87 1.64
CA ALA A 4 1.08 -5.16 1.56
C ALA A 4 -0.09 -6.14 1.70
N SER A 5 -1.10 -5.76 2.49
CA SER A 5 -2.26 -6.61 2.76
C SER A 5 -3.52 -5.77 2.85
N ALA A 6 -4.65 -6.38 2.53
CA ALA A 6 -5.98 -5.83 2.79
C ALA A 6 -6.60 -6.57 3.99
N LYS A 7 -7.18 -5.82 4.93
CA LYS A 7 -7.95 -6.42 6.04
C LYS A 7 -9.29 -6.95 5.55
N LYS A 8 -9.87 -6.32 4.51
CA LYS A 8 -11.12 -6.71 3.88
C LYS A 8 -10.84 -7.42 2.56
N GLY A 9 -11.62 -8.45 2.24
CA GLY A 9 -11.52 -9.15 0.96
C GLY A 9 -12.34 -8.47 -0.15
N PRO A 10 -12.08 -8.79 -1.43
CA PRO A 10 -12.73 -8.15 -2.59
C PRO A 10 -14.27 -8.17 -2.54
N GLY A 11 -14.87 -9.20 -1.96
CA GLY A 11 -16.33 -9.30 -1.83
C GLY A 11 -16.97 -8.23 -0.93
N ALA A 12 -16.21 -7.64 0.00
CA ALA A 12 -16.70 -6.60 0.91
C ALA A 12 -16.43 -5.18 0.39
N TRP A 13 -15.48 -5.01 -0.54
CA TRP A 13 -15.01 -3.68 -0.95
C TRP A 13 -16.12 -2.83 -1.56
N PHE A 14 -16.99 -3.39 -2.40
CA PHE A 14 -18.09 -2.64 -3.04
C PHE A 14 -19.19 -2.21 -2.07
N GLN A 15 -19.27 -2.82 -0.89
CA GLN A 15 -20.28 -2.49 0.13
C GLN A 15 -19.73 -1.50 1.16
N GLU A 16 -18.47 -1.69 1.54
CA GLU A 16 -17.82 -0.91 2.61
C GLU A 16 -16.93 0.22 2.08
N HIS A 17 -16.71 0.27 0.77
CA HIS A 17 -15.82 1.21 0.08
C HIS A 17 -14.41 1.27 0.67
N THR A 18 -13.91 0.14 1.18
CA THR A 18 -12.59 0.06 1.79
C THR A 18 -11.99 -1.35 1.75
N ALA A 19 -10.70 -1.41 1.43
CA ALA A 19 -9.84 -2.57 1.62
C ALA A 19 -9.26 -2.61 3.04
N ALA A 20 -9.23 -1.46 3.73
CA ALA A 20 -8.50 -1.24 4.98
C ALA A 20 -7.09 -1.87 4.87
N SER A 21 -6.31 -1.36 3.93
CA SER A 21 -5.00 -1.91 3.59
C SER A 21 -3.88 -1.31 4.42
N ARG A 22 -2.80 -2.08 4.56
CA ARG A 22 -1.58 -1.65 5.25
C ARG A 22 -0.35 -2.30 4.63
N ILE A 23 0.81 -1.74 4.95
CA ILE A 23 2.10 -2.41 4.80
C ILE A 23 2.53 -2.94 6.17
N SER A 24 3.10 -4.13 6.21
CA SER A 24 3.70 -4.73 7.41
C SER A 24 5.15 -5.09 7.15
N ARG A 25 6.01 -4.86 8.14
CA ARG A 25 7.45 -5.12 8.07
C ARG A 25 7.80 -6.29 8.98
N SER A 26 8.75 -7.10 8.52
CA SER A 26 9.42 -8.10 9.35
C SER A 26 10.94 -7.97 9.20
N THR A 27 11.63 -8.08 10.33
CA THR A 27 13.10 -8.07 10.45
C THR A 27 13.68 -9.45 10.80
N ASP A 28 12.83 -10.44 11.06
CA ASP A 28 13.21 -11.76 11.56
C ASP A 28 12.84 -12.90 10.60
N GLY A 29 12.74 -12.60 9.31
CA GLY A 29 12.40 -13.57 8.26
C GLY A 29 10.92 -13.96 8.24
N GLY A 30 10.03 -13.08 8.71
CA GLY A 30 8.59 -13.26 8.65
C GLY A 30 7.99 -13.99 9.86
N ARG A 31 8.73 -14.14 10.96
CA ARG A 31 8.22 -14.77 12.19
C ARG A 31 7.36 -13.78 12.98
N THR A 32 7.78 -12.52 13.04
CA THR A 32 7.02 -11.42 13.60
C THR A 32 6.86 -10.28 12.60
N TRP A 33 5.76 -9.54 12.75
CA TRP A 33 5.37 -8.47 11.85
C TRP A 33 4.89 -7.26 12.63
N GLU A 34 5.37 -6.09 12.24
CA GLU A 34 4.89 -4.80 12.73
C GLU A 34 4.14 -4.06 11.62
N ALA A 35 3.06 -3.37 11.99
CA ALA A 35 2.33 -2.53 11.04
C ALA A 35 3.13 -1.25 10.80
N VAL A 36 3.36 -0.93 9.54
CA VAL A 36 4.01 0.31 9.14
C VAL A 36 2.98 1.43 9.13
N ARG A 37 3.38 2.62 9.58
CA ARG A 37 2.49 3.78 9.62
C ARG A 37 2.39 4.41 8.23
N LEU A 38 1.22 4.27 7.61
CA LEU A 38 0.80 4.97 6.41
C LEU A 38 -0.28 6.00 6.76
N GLY A 39 -0.06 7.27 6.40
CA GLY A 39 -0.97 8.36 6.76
C GLY A 39 -1.21 8.49 8.27
N ALA A 40 -2.34 9.09 8.65
CA ALA A 40 -2.66 9.34 10.05
C ALA A 40 -3.00 8.06 10.85
N SER A 41 -3.70 7.11 10.23
CA SER A 41 -4.28 5.92 10.87
C SER A 41 -3.45 4.64 10.74
N GLY A 42 -2.44 4.62 9.86
CA GLY A 42 -1.71 3.39 9.50
C GLY A 42 -2.43 2.49 8.50
N TRP A 43 -3.64 2.89 8.06
CA TRP A 43 -4.48 2.13 7.12
C TRP A 43 -4.94 3.01 5.98
N LEU A 44 -4.94 2.47 4.76
CA LEU A 44 -5.47 3.12 3.57
C LEU A 44 -6.82 2.51 3.18
N PRO A 45 -7.76 3.32 2.65
CA PRO A 45 -9.04 2.81 2.19
C PRO A 45 -8.92 1.95 0.93
N THR A 46 -7.90 2.20 0.12
CA THR A 46 -7.67 1.55 -1.18
C THR A 46 -6.72 0.36 -1.06
N ALA A 47 -6.87 -0.63 -1.95
CA ALA A 47 -5.98 -1.79 -1.99
C ALA A 47 -4.62 -1.43 -2.60
N PHE A 48 -3.54 -2.06 -2.11
CA PHE A 48 -2.25 -2.04 -2.80
C PHE A 48 -2.26 -3.03 -3.96
N GLU A 49 -1.79 -2.60 -5.13
CA GLU A 49 -1.69 -3.41 -6.35
C GLU A 49 -0.23 -3.70 -6.72
N ALA A 50 0.72 -2.90 -6.21
CA ALA A 50 2.15 -3.16 -6.33
C ALA A 50 2.91 -2.74 -5.07
N LEU A 51 4.00 -3.46 -4.80
CA LEU A 51 5.01 -3.11 -3.80
C LEU A 51 6.37 -3.53 -4.37
N CYS A 52 7.31 -2.60 -4.48
CA CYS A 52 8.66 -2.88 -4.95
C CYS A 52 9.73 -2.21 -4.10
N LEU A 53 10.95 -2.70 -4.27
CA LEU A 53 12.20 -2.12 -3.76
C LEU A 53 13.04 -1.77 -4.98
N GLU A 54 13.52 -0.53 -5.04
CA GLU A 54 14.47 -0.07 -6.04
C GLU A 54 15.81 0.18 -5.35
N ASP A 55 16.87 -0.52 -5.79
CA ASP A 55 18.22 -0.45 -5.23
C ASP A 55 19.17 0.11 -6.29
N TRP A 56 19.94 1.15 -5.93
CA TRP A 56 20.94 1.76 -6.80
C TRP A 56 22.36 1.73 -6.23
N GLY A 57 22.61 0.82 -5.27
CA GLY A 57 23.93 0.43 -4.79
C GLY A 57 24.29 1.00 -3.42
N ASP A 58 24.31 2.33 -3.29
CA ASP A 58 24.61 2.99 -2.01
C ASP A 58 23.36 3.26 -1.16
N SER A 59 22.18 3.14 -1.75
CA SER A 59 20.89 3.35 -1.11
C SER A 59 19.78 2.62 -1.88
N PHE A 60 18.60 2.57 -1.27
CA PHE A 60 17.40 1.99 -1.84
C PHE A 60 16.15 2.76 -1.42
N SER A 61 15.08 2.62 -2.20
CA SER A 61 13.74 3.14 -1.89
C SER A 61 12.72 2.01 -1.97
N LEU A 62 11.65 2.14 -1.20
CA LEU A 62 10.49 1.28 -1.26
C LEU A 62 9.33 2.04 -1.87
N TYR A 63 8.60 1.42 -2.80
CA TYR A 63 7.41 2.02 -3.40
C TYR A 63 6.20 1.11 -3.25
N GLY A 64 5.07 1.69 -2.89
CA GLY A 64 3.77 1.02 -2.84
C GLY A 64 2.75 1.80 -3.67
N ALA A 65 2.08 1.12 -4.60
CA ALA A 65 1.06 1.74 -5.45
C ALA A 65 -0.33 1.14 -5.16
N THR A 66 -1.33 2.00 -5.10
CA THR A 66 -2.71 1.65 -4.77
C THR A 66 -3.58 1.51 -6.03
N ALA A 67 -4.74 0.87 -5.88
CA ALA A 67 -5.72 0.69 -6.96
C ALA A 67 -6.27 2.03 -7.48
N THR A 68 -6.26 3.09 -6.66
CA THR A 68 -6.82 4.42 -6.95
C THR A 68 -5.77 5.42 -7.44
N GLY A 69 -4.53 4.99 -7.64
CA GLY A 69 -3.49 5.82 -8.28
C GLY A 69 -2.60 6.62 -7.33
N GLU A 70 -2.68 6.39 -6.03
CA GLU A 70 -1.69 6.91 -5.08
C GLU A 70 -0.41 6.07 -5.10
N VAL A 71 0.75 6.74 -5.05
CA VAL A 71 2.06 6.11 -4.90
C VAL A 71 2.71 6.61 -3.62
N TRP A 72 3.11 5.67 -2.78
CA TRP A 72 3.79 5.89 -1.52
C TRP A 72 5.26 5.49 -1.64
N CYS A 73 6.16 6.27 -1.06
CA CYS A 73 7.59 6.04 -1.06
C CYS A 73 8.15 6.02 0.36
N SER A 74 9.22 5.26 0.57
CA SER A 74 10.07 5.32 1.75
C SER A 74 11.53 5.20 1.35
N ASP A 75 12.34 6.19 1.73
CA ASP A 75 13.78 6.25 1.48
C ASP A 75 14.62 5.91 2.73
N ASP A 76 13.96 5.52 3.83
CA ASP A 76 14.58 5.26 5.14
C ASP A 76 14.40 3.80 5.60
N GLY A 77 14.30 2.89 4.63
CA GLY A 77 14.13 1.46 4.91
C GLY A 77 12.77 1.11 5.51
N GLY A 78 11.73 1.86 5.15
CA GLY A 78 10.34 1.59 5.52
C GLY A 78 9.94 2.14 6.88
N ALA A 79 10.73 3.05 7.48
CA ALA A 79 10.41 3.65 8.77
C ALA A 79 9.38 4.77 8.63
N GLN A 80 9.51 5.61 7.60
CA GLN A 80 8.53 6.63 7.22
C GLN A 80 8.10 6.45 5.77
N TRP A 81 6.82 6.70 5.52
CA TRP A 81 6.24 6.62 4.18
C TRP A 81 5.52 7.92 3.83
N THR A 82 5.80 8.45 2.66
CA THR A 82 5.19 9.66 2.13
C THR A 82 4.47 9.35 0.83
N GLU A 83 3.32 9.99 0.63
CA GLU A 83 2.65 9.95 -0.67
C GLU A 83 3.40 10.89 -1.62
N VAL A 84 3.99 10.33 -2.67
CA VAL A 84 4.83 11.06 -3.64
C VAL A 84 4.10 11.38 -4.94
N LEU A 85 3.06 10.62 -5.27
CA LEU A 85 2.17 10.86 -6.41
C LEU A 85 0.72 10.54 -6.04
N ARG A 86 -0.19 11.29 -6.66
CA ARG A 86 -1.64 11.12 -6.61
C ARG A 86 -2.25 11.46 -7.96
N ASP A 87 -3.55 11.18 -8.11
CA ASP A 87 -4.33 11.49 -9.32
C ASP A 87 -3.86 10.78 -10.60
N LEU A 88 -3.11 9.70 -10.47
CA LEU A 88 -2.86 8.80 -11.59
C LEU A 88 -4.15 8.06 -11.95
N ALA A 89 -4.29 7.73 -13.24
CA ALA A 89 -5.35 6.85 -13.66
C ALA A 89 -5.30 5.53 -12.86
N PRO A 90 -6.46 4.96 -12.46
CA PRO A 90 -6.49 3.73 -11.68
C PRO A 90 -5.68 2.60 -12.33
N VAL A 91 -4.79 1.98 -11.55
CA VAL A 91 -4.01 0.80 -11.95
C VAL A 91 -4.44 -0.34 -11.05
N SER A 92 -5.39 -1.16 -11.51
CA SER A 92 -5.94 -2.25 -10.70
C SER A 92 -6.29 -3.48 -11.55
N LYS A 93 -6.45 -4.62 -10.89
CA LYS A 93 -6.96 -5.82 -11.56
C LYS A 93 -8.46 -5.66 -11.84
N GLY A 94 -8.85 -5.69 -13.11
CA GLY A 94 -10.24 -5.49 -13.50
C GLY A 94 -10.79 -4.14 -13.01
N LEU A 95 -11.95 -4.15 -12.36
CA LEU A 95 -12.61 -2.96 -11.82
C LEU A 95 -12.48 -2.84 -10.29
N HIS A 96 -11.44 -3.41 -9.68
CA HIS A 96 -11.25 -3.33 -8.23
C HIS A 96 -11.19 -1.89 -7.71
N TYR A 97 -10.54 -0.99 -8.44
CA TYR A 97 -10.47 0.42 -8.07
C TYR A 97 -11.86 1.06 -7.90
N ALA A 98 -12.87 0.60 -8.66
CA ALA A 98 -14.20 1.17 -8.65
C ALA A 98 -14.93 0.96 -7.31
N ALA A 99 -14.49 -0.02 -6.50
CA ALA A 99 -14.99 -0.18 -5.15
C ALA A 99 -14.56 0.96 -4.21
N PHE A 100 -13.45 1.64 -4.52
CA PHE A 100 -12.85 2.70 -3.69
C PHE A 100 -13.05 4.10 -4.28
N ALA A 101 -13.32 4.19 -5.58
CA ALA A 101 -13.78 5.43 -6.20
C ALA A 101 -15.19 5.72 -5.66
N THR A 102 -15.30 6.65 -4.73
CA THR A 102 -16.61 7.20 -4.35
C THR A 102 -17.27 7.81 -5.57
N ALA A 103 -18.56 7.55 -5.74
CA ALA A 103 -19.41 8.25 -6.71
C ALA A 103 -19.42 9.77 -6.47
#